data_AF-A0A7K3Z4L0-F1
#
_entry.id   AF-A0A7K3Z4L0-F1
#
_cell.length_a   1.000
_cell.length_b   1.000
_cell.length_c   1.000
_cell.angle_alpha   90.00
_cell.angle_beta   90.00
_cell.angle_gamma   90.00
#
_symmetry.space_group_name_H-M   'P 1'
#
loop_
_entity.id
_entity.type
_entity.pdbx_description
1 polymer ?
#
loop_
_entity_poly.entity_id
_entity_poly.type
_entity_poly.pdbx_seq_one_letter_code
_entity_poly.pdbx_strand_id
1 'polypeptide(L)' 'MEKKEIITNLNNVTKTLSKIIKTSSLPADLEIEACNIRYDLLILLNKLEKSSQNTVICQ' A
#
# COMPACT_ATOMS: atom_id res chain seq x y z
N MET A 1 -4.52 12.43 12.15
CA MET A 1 -3.98 11.06 11.99
C MET A 1 -2.49 11.19 11.81
N GLU A 2 -1.69 10.54 12.66
CA GLU A 2 -0.23 10.66 12.60
C GLU A 2 0.29 9.95 11.34
N LYS A 3 1.33 10.48 10.69
CA LYS A 3 1.92 9.88 9.46
C LYS A 3 2.23 8.39 9.63
N LYS A 4 2.71 8.00 10.81
CA LYS A 4 3.01 6.60 11.17
C LYS A 4 1.76 5.71 11.19
N GLU A 5 0.64 6.24 11.67
CA GLU A 5 -0.66 5.57 11.69
C GLU A 5 -1.16 5.36 10.25
N ILE A 6 -1.05 6.38 9.39
CA ILE A 6 -1.40 6.29 7.97
C ILE A 6 -0.58 5.19 7.27
N ILE A 7 0.74 5.18 7.44
CA ILE A 7 1.62 4.15 6.87
C ILE A 7 1.26 2.76 7.38
N THR A 8 0.94 2.63 8.66
CA THR A 8 0.53 1.35 9.27
C THR A 8 -0.78 0.84 8.66
N ASN A 9 -1.77 1.73 8.53
CA ASN A 9 -3.07 1.40 7.95
C ASN A 9 -2.94 0.99 6.48
N LEU A 10 -2.18 1.75 5.69
CA LEU A 10 -1.91 1.43 4.28
C LEU A 10 -1.19 0.08 4.14
N ASN A 11 -0.20 -0.21 4.98
CA ASN A 11 0.47 -1.51 5.00
C ASN A 11 -0.50 -2.66 5.30
N ASN A 12 -1.41 -2.48 6.27
CA ASN A 12 -2.40 -3.49 6.63
C ASN A 12 -3.41 -3.73 5.50
N VAL A 13 -3.87 -2.68 4.83
CA VAL A 13 -4.75 -2.79 3.65
C VAL A 13 -4.04 -3.53 2.52
N THR A 14 -2.81 -3.15 2.17
CA THR A 14 -2.01 -3.82 1.13
C THR A 14 -1.80 -5.31 1.41
N LYS A 15 -1.55 -5.67 2.67
CA LYS A 15 -1.44 -7.09 3.10
C LYS A 15 -2.77 -7.83 2.97
N THR A 16 -3.87 -7.19 3.36
CA THR A 16 -5.22 -7.79 3.27
C THR A 16 -5.60 -8.03 1.81
N LEU A 17 -5.37 -7.03 0.95
CA LEU A 17 -5.61 -7.14 -0.49
C LEU A 17 -4.75 -8.24 -1.13
N SER A 18 -3.49 -8.37 -0.72
CA SER A 18 -2.62 -9.46 -1.15
C SER A 18 -3.13 -10.84 -0.77
N LYS A 19 -3.78 -10.97 0.40
CA LYS A 19 -4.42 -12.24 0.81
C LYS A 19 -5.63 -12.52 -0.08
N ILE A 20 -6.51 -11.53 -0.25
CA ILE A 20 -7.72 -11.66 -1.07
C ILE A 20 -7.38 -12.13 -2.49
N ILE A 21 -6.40 -11.49 -3.16
CA ILE A 21 -5.96 -11.87 -4.51
C ILE A 21 -5.45 -13.31 -4.54
N LYS A 22 -4.71 -13.77 -3.52
CA LYS A 22 -4.12 -15.11 -3.48
C LYS A 22 -5.10 -16.22 -3.10
N THR A 23 -6.08 -15.91 -2.25
CA THR A 23 -6.95 -16.93 -1.64
C THR A 23 -8.34 -16.98 -2.24
N SER A 24 -8.75 -15.94 -2.97
CA SER A 24 -10.09 -15.85 -3.55
C SER A 24 -10.01 -16.11 -5.04
N SER A 25 -10.91 -16.95 -5.57
CA SER A 25 -11.14 -17.04 -7.01
C SER A 25 -11.96 -15.83 -7.45
N LEU A 26 -11.28 -14.71 -7.67
CA LEU A 26 -11.88 -13.53 -8.24
C LEU A 26 -12.13 -13.75 -9.75
N PRO A 27 -13.22 -13.22 -10.30
CA PRO A 27 -13.32 -12.96 -11.73
C PRO A 27 -12.10 -12.21 -12.25
N ALA A 28 -11.66 -12.49 -13.49
CA ALA A 28 -10.39 -11.98 -14.02
C ALA A 28 -10.33 -10.44 -14.04
N ASP A 29 -11.45 -9.78 -14.33
CA ASP A 29 -11.60 -8.33 -14.27
C ASP A 29 -11.35 -7.79 -12.85
N LEU A 30 -11.95 -8.42 -11.84
CA LEU A 30 -11.76 -8.05 -10.44
C LEU A 30 -10.36 -8.37 -9.92
N GLU A 31 -9.73 -9.45 -10.40
CA GLU A 31 -8.35 -9.78 -10.06
C GLU A 31 -7.38 -8.72 -10.60
N ILE A 32 -7.57 -8.28 -11.84
CA ILE A 32 -6.77 -7.21 -12.46
C ILE A 32 -6.94 -5.91 -11.68
N GLU A 33 -8.18 -5.53 -11.36
CA GLU A 33 -8.44 -4.29 -10.61
C GLU A 33 -7.86 -4.34 -9.19
N ALA A 34 -8.01 -5.47 -8.49
CA ALA A 34 -7.38 -5.68 -7.19
C ALA A 34 -5.84 -5.61 -7.27
N CYS A 35 -5.24 -6.15 -8.33
CA CYS A 35 -3.80 -6.05 -8.56
C CYS A 35 -3.34 -4.61 -8.80
N ASN A 36 -4.10 -3.84 -9.58
CA ASN A 36 -3.81 -2.43 -9.86
C ASN A 36 -3.91 -1.58 -8.58
N ILE A 37 -4.98 -1.74 -7.79
CA ILE A 37 -5.14 -1.05 -6.51
C ILE A 37 -3.97 -1.39 -5.57
N ARG A 38 -3.55 -2.66 -5.52
CA ARG A 38 -2.40 -3.07 -4.71
C ARG A 38 -1.11 -2.39 -5.17
N TYR A 39 -0.90 -2.27 -6.46
CA TYR A 39 0.27 -1.60 -7.03
C TYR A 39 0.31 -0.10 -6.67
N ASP A 40 -0.82 0.59 -6.80
CA ASP A 40 -0.93 2.01 -6.45
C ASP A 40 -0.65 2.26 -4.96
N LEU A 41 -1.16 1.38 -4.09
CA LEU A 41 -0.88 1.44 -2.65
C LEU A 41 0.60 1.25 -2.33
N LEU A 42 1.29 0.34 -3.02
CA LEU A 42 2.73 0.14 -2.86
C LEU A 42 3.55 1.37 -3.31
N ILE A 43 3.15 2.01 -4.41
CA ILE A 43 3.77 3.27 -4.86
C ILE A 43 3.58 4.36 -3.81
N LEU A 44 2.37 4.51 -3.28
CA LEU A 44 2.06 5.51 -2.26
C LEU A 44 2.89 5.28 -0.99
N LEU A 45 2.95 4.04 -0.51
CA LEU A 45 3.77 3.66 0.64
C LEU A 45 5.25 4.02 0.44
N ASN A 46 5.83 3.67 -0.72
CA ASN A 46 7.20 3.99 -1.05
C ASN A 46 7.47 5.51 -1.05
N LYS A 47 6.54 6.31 -1.58
CA LYS A 47 6.63 7.79 -1.54
C LYS A 47 6.57 8.32 -0.10
N LEU A 48 5.67 7.79 0.72
CA LEU A 48 5.51 8.19 2.12
C LEU A 48 6.73 7.84 2.98
N GLU A 49 7.32 6.66 2.77
CA GLU A 49 8.54 6.25 3.47
C GLU A 49 9.75 7.09 3.06
N LYS A 50 9.93 7.35 1.76
CA LYS A 50 11.01 8.23 1.24
C LYS A 50 10.87 9.68 1.71
N SER A 51 9.64 10.21 1.76
CA SER A 51 9.40 11.55 2.34
C SER A 51 9.80 11.65 3.81
N SER A 52 9.89 10.50 4.52
CA SER A 52 10.33 10.44 5.91
C SER A 52 11.85 10.43 6.07
N GLN A 53 12.60 10.05 5.04
CA GLN A 53 14.07 10.07 5.05
C GLN A 53 14.62 11.46 4.72
N ASN A 54 13.95 12.21 3.83
CA ASN A 54 14.38 13.57 3.48
C ASN A 54 14.21 14.61 4.60
N THR A 55 13.46 14.30 5.66
CA THR A 55 13.25 15.23 6.78
C THR A 55 14.41 15.27 7.78
N VAL A 56 15.38 14.34 7.68
CA VAL A 56 16.52 14.25 8.62
C VAL A 56 17.77 14.97 8.11
N ILE A 57 17.82 15.36 6.83
CA ILE A 57 19.02 15.96 6.20
C ILE A 57 19.03 17.50 6.26
N CYS A 58 17.96 18.12 6.79
CA CYS A 58 17.88 19.57 6.95
C CYS A 58 17.61 19.94 8.42
N GLN A 59 18.56 19.67 9.31
CA GLN A 59 18.67 20.29 10.65
C GLN A 59 20.12 20.60 10.95
#